data_AF-A0A3D3BNH6-F1
#
_entry.id   AF-A0A3D3BNH6-F1
#
_cell.length_a   1.000
_cell.length_b   1.000
_cell.length_c   1.000
_cell.angle_alpha   90.00
_cell.angle_beta   90.00
_cell.angle_gamma   90.00
#
_symmetry.space_group_name_H-M   'P 1'
#
loop_
_entity.id
_entity.type
_entity.pdbx_description
1 polymer ?
#
loop_
_entity_poly.entity_id
_entity_poly.type
_entity_poly.pdbx_seq_one_letter_code
_entity_poly.pdbx_strand_id
1 'polypeptide(L)'
;MGALNTRSILKLFGTAVGALCAGLVTAGELTVPNQFSNGQATSASEMNANFSAVESAVNDNDQRISQLEGQGPVVFQGFSLSTIDGAQGLRTMTQACDSTYPGSRMCSTAEYRDSPFNPNAENLDSPAWINPVILGIGTPGATSNQWGIVEAVSGAISLDSQYLSCRGWSASDLEGMLVSETGQMLIGIASSGCNQSNRVSCCK
;
A
#
# COMPACT_ATOMS: atom_id res chain seq x y z
N MET A 1 9.88 49.57 3.89
CA MET A 1 9.91 48.39 3.01
C MET A 1 10.49 47.25 3.83
N GLY A 2 9.62 46.47 4.47
CA GLY A 2 9.99 45.48 5.48
C GLY A 2 10.27 44.11 4.85
N ALA A 3 11.35 43.47 5.30
CA ALA A 3 11.81 42.16 4.87
C ALA A 3 10.80 41.06 5.24
N LEU A 4 10.44 40.21 4.27
CA LEU A 4 9.64 39.01 4.51
C LEU A 4 10.48 37.92 5.19
N ASN A 5 9.90 37.34 6.23
CA ASN A 5 10.49 36.39 7.17
C ASN A 5 10.40 34.94 6.63
N THR A 6 11.55 34.31 6.40
CA THR A 6 11.77 33.00 5.77
C THR A 6 11.53 31.79 6.68
N ARG A 7 10.45 31.80 7.49
CA ARG A 7 10.22 30.73 8.48
C ARG A 7 8.93 29.90 8.33
N SER A 8 8.16 30.07 7.27
CA SER A 8 6.86 29.37 7.14
C SER A 8 6.71 28.41 5.95
N ILE A 9 7.78 28.10 5.21
CA ILE A 9 7.71 27.20 4.04
C ILE A 9 7.95 25.71 4.42
N LEU A 10 8.33 25.43 5.67
CA LEU A 10 8.79 24.10 6.10
C LEU A 10 7.72 23.30 6.87
N LYS A 11 6.49 23.16 6.36
CA LYS A 11 5.49 22.19 6.88
C LYS A 11 4.48 21.67 5.83
N LEU A 12 4.86 21.57 4.55
CA LEU A 12 3.93 21.13 3.51
C LEU A 12 4.53 20.11 2.52
N PHE A 13 5.32 19.13 2.99
CA PHE A 13 5.85 18.07 2.11
C PHE A 13 6.07 16.72 2.82
N GLY A 14 5.20 16.31 3.74
CA GLY A 14 5.50 15.14 4.56
C GLY A 14 4.32 14.33 5.02
N THR A 15 3.41 13.92 4.12
CA THR A 15 2.55 12.71 4.24
C THR A 15 1.53 12.67 3.10
N ALA A 16 1.85 12.05 1.95
CA ALA A 16 0.84 11.66 0.96
C ALA A 16 1.42 10.76 -0.16
N VAL A 17 2.13 9.67 0.17
CA VAL A 17 2.36 8.60 -0.81
C VAL A 17 2.27 7.27 -0.07
N GLY A 18 1.06 6.72 0.00
CA GLY A 18 0.79 5.46 0.69
C GLY A 18 -0.70 5.21 0.96
N ALA A 19 -1.56 5.39 -0.05
CA ALA A 19 -2.97 4.98 0.02
C ALA A 19 -3.58 4.94 -1.39
N LEU A 20 -3.18 3.97 -2.21
CA LEU A 20 -3.78 3.72 -3.53
C LEU A 20 -4.32 2.29 -3.62
N CYS A 21 -5.09 1.89 -2.61
CA CYS A 21 -6.08 0.81 -2.66
C CYS A 21 -7.14 0.99 -1.56
N ALA A 22 -7.43 2.23 -1.13
CA ALA A 22 -8.65 2.48 -0.38
C ALA A 22 -9.80 2.41 -1.40
N GLY A 23 -10.80 1.55 -1.16
CA GLY A 23 -12.07 1.66 -1.88
C GLY A 23 -12.51 3.13 -1.86
N LEU A 24 -13.07 3.63 -2.95
CA LEU A 24 -13.55 5.00 -3.03
C LEU A 24 -14.71 5.16 -2.04
N VAL A 25 -14.38 5.47 -0.80
CA VAL A 25 -15.32 5.80 0.25
C VAL A 25 -15.61 7.28 0.01
N THR A 26 -16.54 7.58 -0.89
CA THR A 26 -16.97 8.96 -1.18
C THR A 26 -17.83 9.46 -0.03
N ALA A 27 -17.50 10.61 0.55
CA ALA A 27 -18.37 11.25 1.51
C ALA A 27 -19.52 11.91 0.79
N GLY A 28 -20.72 11.87 1.38
CA GLY A 28 -21.74 12.83 0.99
C GLY A 28 -21.18 14.24 1.15
N GLU A 29 -21.19 15.04 0.08
CA GLU A 29 -20.82 16.44 0.17
C GLU A 29 -21.84 17.15 1.08
N LEU A 30 -21.36 17.83 2.14
CA LEU A 30 -22.24 18.57 3.03
C LEU A 30 -22.91 19.70 2.24
N THR A 31 -24.18 19.51 1.92
CA THR A 31 -25.02 20.54 1.32
C THR A 31 -25.86 21.19 2.40
N VAL A 32 -25.56 22.45 2.73
CA VAL A 32 -26.34 23.23 3.70
C VAL A 32 -27.49 23.93 2.97
N PRO A 33 -28.77 23.64 3.30
CA PRO A 33 -29.91 24.09 2.51
C PRO A 33 -30.24 25.59 2.65
N ASN A 34 -29.91 26.22 3.77
CA ASN A 34 -30.25 27.63 4.04
C ASN A 34 -29.00 28.46 4.36
N GLN A 35 -28.93 29.69 3.85
CA GLN A 35 -27.89 30.67 4.17
C GLN A 35 -28.51 31.88 4.88
N PHE A 36 -27.87 32.39 5.92
CA PHE A 36 -28.35 33.53 6.70
C PHE A 36 -27.53 34.77 6.41
N SER A 37 -28.19 35.93 6.34
CA SER A 37 -27.57 37.24 6.14
C SER A 37 -27.87 38.17 7.32
N ASN A 38 -26.93 39.06 7.61
CA ASN A 38 -27.04 39.98 8.72
C ASN A 38 -28.29 40.90 8.58
N GLY A 39 -28.97 41.14 9.69
CA GLY A 39 -30.15 42.01 9.76
C GLY A 39 -31.46 41.38 9.30
N GLN A 40 -31.45 40.12 8.84
CA GLN A 40 -32.67 39.38 8.51
C GLN A 40 -33.13 38.52 9.69
N ALA A 41 -34.45 38.42 9.89
CA ALA A 41 -35.00 37.47 10.85
C ALA A 41 -34.69 36.04 10.40
N THR A 42 -34.17 35.21 11.30
CA THR A 42 -33.82 33.80 11.02
C THR A 42 -34.97 32.89 11.42
N SER A 43 -35.35 31.93 10.56
CA SER A 43 -36.34 30.92 10.90
C SER A 43 -35.72 29.76 11.69
N ALA A 44 -36.38 29.37 12.79
CA ALA A 44 -36.00 28.17 13.53
C ALA A 44 -36.11 26.89 12.67
N SER A 45 -37.07 26.83 11.73
CA SER A 45 -37.21 25.66 10.84
C SER A 45 -36.05 25.54 9.86
N GLU A 46 -35.55 26.66 9.34
CA GLU A 46 -34.39 26.71 8.43
C GLU A 46 -33.10 26.36 9.16
N MET A 47 -32.95 26.86 10.40
CA MET A 47 -31.82 26.52 11.25
C MET A 47 -31.81 25.03 11.59
N ASN A 48 -32.95 24.44 11.95
CA ASN A 48 -33.08 23.01 12.19
C ASN A 48 -32.76 22.20 10.94
N ALA A 49 -33.21 22.64 9.75
CA ALA A 49 -32.88 21.98 8.50
C ALA A 49 -31.36 21.99 8.21
N ASN A 50 -30.66 23.08 8.53
CA ASN A 50 -29.20 23.13 8.44
C ASN A 50 -28.54 22.17 9.43
N PHE A 51 -29.02 22.10 10.68
CA PHE A 51 -28.48 21.17 11.68
C PHE A 51 -28.69 19.70 11.29
N SER A 52 -29.87 19.34 10.76
CA SER A 52 -30.11 17.98 10.26
C SER A 52 -29.20 17.61 9.09
N ALA A 53 -28.91 18.56 8.20
CA ALA A 53 -27.96 18.34 7.10
C ALA A 53 -26.53 18.06 7.63
N VAL A 54 -26.10 18.83 8.65
CA VAL A 54 -24.80 18.62 9.30
C VAL A 54 -24.76 17.28 10.04
N GLU A 55 -25.80 16.95 10.82
CA GLU A 55 -25.91 15.67 11.54
C GLU A 55 -25.82 14.48 10.57
N SER A 56 -26.55 14.54 9.45
CA SER A 56 -26.50 13.47 8.45
C SER A 56 -25.10 13.30 7.85
N ALA A 57 -24.40 14.40 7.54
CA ALA A 57 -23.05 14.33 6.99
C ALA A 57 -22.03 13.83 8.01
N VAL A 58 -22.17 14.22 9.29
CA VAL A 58 -21.33 13.75 10.38
C VAL A 58 -21.54 12.25 10.63
N ASN A 59 -22.79 11.79 10.69
CA ASN A 59 -23.11 10.37 10.88
C ASN A 59 -22.64 9.51 9.71
N ASP A 60 -22.72 9.99 8.46
CA ASP A 60 -22.15 9.31 7.29
C ASP A 60 -20.62 9.16 7.42
N ASN A 61 -19.93 10.25 7.80
CA ASN A 61 -18.50 10.21 8.02
C ASN A 61 -18.10 9.26 9.16
N ASP A 62 -18.83 9.26 10.27
CA ASP A 62 -18.60 8.36 11.40
C ASP A 62 -18.73 6.88 11.01
N GLN A 63 -19.78 6.52 10.27
CA GLN A 63 -19.96 5.15 9.77
C GLN A 63 -18.82 4.72 8.84
N ARG A 64 -18.36 5.62 7.97
CA ARG A 64 -17.29 5.34 7.00
C ARG A 64 -15.92 5.24 7.67
N ILE A 65 -15.63 6.09 8.66
CA ILE A 65 -14.43 5.99 9.50
C ILE A 65 -14.47 4.67 10.27
N SER A 66 -15.60 4.34 10.90
CA SER A 66 -15.77 3.08 11.63
C SER A 66 -15.55 1.85 10.74
N GLN A 67 -15.97 1.89 9.47
CA GLN A 67 -15.71 0.82 8.51
C GLN A 67 -14.22 0.71 8.14
N LEU A 68 -13.51 1.83 8.00
CA LEU A 68 -12.08 1.85 7.73
C LEU A 68 -11.27 1.36 8.94
N GLU A 69 -11.65 1.77 10.15
CA GLU A 69 -11.05 1.31 11.40
C GLU A 69 -11.38 -0.16 11.71
N GLY A 70 -12.54 -0.64 11.26
CA GLY A 70 -12.98 -2.03 11.40
C GLY A 70 -12.22 -3.01 10.48
N GLN A 71 -11.52 -2.52 9.47
CA GLN A 71 -10.54 -3.33 8.73
C GLN A 71 -9.28 -3.42 9.59
N GLY A 72 -9.19 -4.46 10.42
CA GLY A 72 -8.01 -4.74 11.23
C GLY A 72 -6.72 -4.75 10.41
N PRO A 73 -5.54 -4.70 11.07
CA PRO A 73 -4.28 -4.66 10.36
C PRO A 73 -4.14 -5.88 9.45
N VAL A 74 -3.58 -5.68 8.27
CA VAL A 74 -3.21 -6.78 7.37
C VAL A 74 -2.19 -7.67 8.10
N VAL A 75 -2.47 -8.96 8.20
CA VAL A 75 -1.66 -9.93 8.93
C VAL A 75 -1.02 -10.92 7.96
N PHE A 76 0.30 -11.10 8.07
CA PHE A 76 1.04 -12.15 7.41
C PHE A 76 0.59 -13.53 7.92
N GLN A 77 0.14 -14.38 7.00
CA GLN A 77 -0.42 -15.70 7.28
C GLN A 77 0.62 -16.82 7.16
N GLY A 78 1.73 -16.59 6.47
CA GLY A 78 2.68 -17.63 6.07
C GLY A 78 2.90 -17.65 4.57
N PHE A 79 3.55 -18.70 4.07
CA PHE A 79 3.79 -18.88 2.64
C PHE A 79 2.75 -19.83 2.02
N SER A 80 2.48 -19.66 0.72
CA SER A 80 1.58 -20.52 -0.05
C SER A 80 2.09 -21.96 -0.11
N LEU A 81 1.18 -22.94 -0.21
CA LEU A 81 1.53 -24.35 -0.39
C LEU A 81 2.12 -24.64 -1.77
N SER A 82 1.57 -24.04 -2.82
CA SER A 82 2.09 -24.14 -4.19
C SER A 82 3.27 -23.19 -4.40
N THR A 83 4.22 -23.60 -5.23
CA THR A 83 5.24 -22.72 -5.79
C THR A 83 4.79 -22.17 -7.15
N ILE A 84 5.13 -20.92 -7.42
CA ILE A 84 4.75 -20.18 -8.62
C ILE A 84 6.01 -19.65 -9.29
N ASP A 85 6.11 -19.82 -10.61
CA ASP A 85 7.13 -19.15 -11.42
C ASP A 85 6.86 -17.64 -11.39
N GLY A 86 7.90 -16.85 -11.10
CA GLY A 86 7.82 -15.40 -10.93
C GLY A 86 7.20 -14.64 -12.11
N ALA A 87 7.26 -15.19 -13.33
CA ALA A 87 6.69 -14.60 -14.53
C ALA A 87 5.23 -15.01 -14.83
N GLN A 88 4.60 -15.84 -13.99
CA GLN A 88 3.21 -16.29 -14.19
C GLN A 88 2.12 -15.26 -13.82
N GLY A 89 2.50 -14.07 -13.35
CA GLY A 89 1.57 -12.97 -13.08
C GLY A 89 1.05 -12.90 -11.65
N LEU A 90 0.75 -11.67 -11.22
CA LEU A 90 0.18 -11.38 -9.89
C LEU A 90 -1.11 -12.14 -9.59
N ARG A 91 -1.98 -12.34 -10.58
CA ARG A 91 -3.25 -13.07 -10.36
C ARG A 91 -3.01 -14.51 -9.92
N THR A 92 -2.02 -15.17 -10.50
CA THR A 92 -1.64 -16.54 -10.16
C THR A 92 -1.05 -16.59 -8.75
N MET A 93 -0.23 -15.60 -8.38
CA MET A 93 0.30 -15.46 -7.03
C MET A 93 -0.80 -15.20 -5.99
N THR A 94 -1.75 -14.32 -6.31
CA THR A 94 -2.95 -14.09 -5.47
C THR A 94 -3.76 -15.37 -5.32
N GLN A 95 -3.97 -16.12 -6.40
CA GLN A 95 -4.70 -17.39 -6.34
C GLN A 95 -3.99 -18.44 -5.48
N ALA A 96 -2.66 -18.51 -5.53
CA ALA A 96 -1.87 -19.40 -4.67
C ALA A 96 -2.06 -19.07 -3.18
N CYS A 97 -2.09 -17.77 -2.86
CA CYS A 97 -2.38 -17.31 -1.51
C CYS A 97 -3.82 -17.62 -1.09
N ASP A 98 -4.82 -17.24 -1.88
CA ASP A 98 -6.24 -17.49 -1.56
C ASP A 98 -6.55 -18.99 -1.39
N SER A 99 -5.91 -19.84 -2.20
CA SER A 99 -6.06 -21.30 -2.10
C SER A 99 -5.44 -21.87 -0.82
N THR A 100 -4.39 -21.24 -0.28
CA THR A 100 -3.72 -21.68 0.95
C THR A 100 -4.39 -21.09 2.19
N TYR A 101 -4.65 -19.78 2.17
CA TYR A 101 -5.32 -19.02 3.22
C TYR A 101 -6.47 -18.24 2.58
N PRO A 102 -7.74 -18.68 2.72
CA PRO A 102 -8.89 -18.03 2.09
C PRO A 102 -8.98 -16.54 2.41
N GLY A 103 -9.23 -15.74 1.37
CA GLY A 103 -9.30 -14.28 1.40
C GLY A 103 -7.94 -13.58 1.39
N SER A 104 -6.83 -14.31 1.27
CA SER A 104 -5.49 -13.72 1.26
C SER A 104 -4.96 -13.41 -0.14
N ARG A 105 -3.90 -12.60 -0.17
CA ARG A 105 -3.18 -12.21 -1.38
C ARG A 105 -1.70 -12.11 -1.11
N MET A 106 -0.92 -11.97 -2.18
CA MET A 106 0.50 -11.68 -2.06
C MET A 106 0.73 -10.45 -1.18
N CYS A 107 1.60 -10.58 -0.18
CA CYS A 107 2.05 -9.48 0.65
C CYS A 107 2.85 -8.49 -0.19
N SER A 108 2.64 -7.20 0.08
CA SER A 108 3.69 -6.23 -0.17
C SER A 108 4.75 -6.26 0.93
N THR A 109 5.95 -5.75 0.65
CA THR A 109 6.99 -5.57 1.66
C THR A 109 6.53 -4.68 2.82
N ALA A 110 5.70 -3.67 2.55
CA ALA A 110 5.15 -2.80 3.58
C ALA A 110 4.16 -3.53 4.49
N GLU A 111 3.24 -4.30 3.91
CA GLU A 111 2.29 -5.11 4.68
C GLU A 111 2.99 -6.19 5.50
N TYR A 112 4.03 -6.81 4.95
CA TYR A 112 4.83 -7.79 5.67
C TYR A 112 5.54 -7.15 6.87
N ARG A 113 6.13 -5.96 6.70
CA ARG A 113 6.79 -5.20 7.79
C ARG A 113 5.79 -4.78 8.87
N ASP A 114 4.63 -4.26 8.45
CA ASP A 114 3.64 -3.67 9.36
C ASP A 114 2.69 -4.70 9.97
N SER A 115 2.76 -5.96 9.51
CA SER A 115 1.97 -7.06 10.04
C SER A 115 2.25 -7.23 11.54
N PRO A 116 1.19 -7.35 12.38
CA PRO A 116 1.38 -7.84 13.73
C PRO A 116 1.95 -9.26 13.71
N PHE A 117 2.65 -9.63 14.77
CA PHE A 117 3.21 -10.97 14.90
C PHE A 117 2.09 -12.02 14.89
N ASN A 118 2.16 -12.96 13.94
CA ASN A 118 1.26 -14.09 13.86
C ASN A 118 2.00 -15.38 14.28
N PRO A 119 1.73 -15.93 15.47
CA PRO A 119 2.37 -17.17 15.93
C PRO A 119 1.94 -18.40 15.13
N ASN A 120 0.85 -18.30 14.36
CA ASN A 120 0.31 -19.37 13.53
C ASN A 120 0.71 -19.23 12.06
N ALA A 121 1.76 -18.45 11.74
CA ALA A 121 2.26 -18.38 10.39
C ALA A 121 2.92 -19.72 9.99
N GLU A 122 2.52 -20.26 8.84
CA GLU A 122 2.92 -21.61 8.40
C GLU A 122 3.73 -21.60 7.08
N ASN A 123 4.28 -22.76 6.73
CA ASN A 123 5.05 -23.00 5.49
C ASN A 123 6.31 -22.15 5.34
N LEU A 124 7.00 -21.86 6.46
CA LEU A 124 8.22 -21.05 6.51
C LEU A 124 9.48 -21.91 6.30
N ASP A 125 9.49 -22.77 5.28
CA ASP A 125 10.56 -23.74 5.00
C ASP A 125 11.51 -23.31 3.87
N SER A 126 11.09 -22.33 3.06
CA SER A 126 11.86 -21.81 1.92
C SER A 126 11.46 -20.37 1.61
N PRO A 127 12.34 -19.57 0.98
CA PRO A 127 11.99 -18.21 0.57
C PRO A 127 10.75 -18.14 -0.33
N ALA A 128 10.02 -17.04 -0.24
CA ALA A 128 8.79 -16.80 -0.98
C ALA A 128 8.80 -15.45 -1.69
N TRP A 129 8.12 -15.38 -2.84
CA TRP A 129 7.87 -14.14 -3.55
C TRP A 129 7.16 -13.12 -2.68
N ILE A 130 7.62 -11.87 -2.73
CA ILE A 130 7.01 -10.74 -2.04
C ILE A 130 6.95 -9.53 -2.96
N ASN A 131 5.87 -8.76 -2.88
CA ASN A 131 5.65 -7.63 -3.79
C ASN A 131 6.40 -6.39 -3.28
N PRO A 132 7.46 -5.92 -3.95
CA PRO A 132 8.23 -4.78 -3.48
C PRO A 132 7.41 -3.50 -3.52
N VAL A 133 7.59 -2.64 -2.51
CA VAL A 133 7.11 -1.26 -2.57
C VAL A 133 8.27 -0.40 -3.08
N ILE A 134 8.14 0.14 -4.28
CA ILE A 134 9.22 0.86 -4.95
C ILE A 134 9.06 2.37 -4.73
N LEU A 135 10.08 3.02 -4.18
CA LEU A 135 10.26 4.47 -4.24
C LEU A 135 11.11 4.76 -5.48
N GLY A 136 10.51 5.32 -6.54
CA GLY A 136 11.28 5.81 -7.70
C GLY A 136 12.11 7.04 -7.33
N ILE A 137 13.08 7.55 -8.11
CA ILE A 137 14.12 6.95 -8.95
C ILE A 137 15.34 7.82 -8.62
N GLY A 138 16.48 7.24 -8.23
CA GLY A 138 17.74 7.96 -8.09
C GLY A 138 18.66 7.62 -9.26
N THR A 139 19.27 8.62 -9.91
CA THR A 139 20.35 8.40 -10.89
C THR A 139 21.64 7.98 -10.18
N PRO A 140 22.18 6.78 -10.40
CA PRO A 140 23.53 6.46 -9.96
C PRO A 140 24.49 6.53 -11.16
N GLY A 141 25.06 7.71 -11.40
CA GLY A 141 26.40 7.83 -12.02
C GLY A 141 26.54 7.88 -13.55
N ALA A 142 27.14 8.99 -14.00
CA ALA A 142 28.02 9.27 -15.16
C ALA A 142 27.73 8.78 -16.59
N THR A 143 26.93 7.74 -16.83
CA THR A 143 26.65 7.22 -18.19
C THR A 143 25.14 7.07 -18.41
N SER A 144 24.52 8.20 -18.74
CA SER A 144 23.23 8.46 -19.40
C SER A 144 21.99 7.54 -19.37
N ASN A 145 21.96 6.26 -18.96
CA ASN A 145 20.75 5.41 -19.15
C ASN A 145 20.37 4.45 -17.98
N GLN A 146 21.02 4.49 -16.82
CA GLN A 146 20.66 3.62 -15.69
C GLN A 146 19.74 4.34 -14.70
N TRP A 147 18.50 3.86 -14.61
CA TRP A 147 17.52 4.29 -13.63
C TRP A 147 17.59 3.32 -12.44
N GLY A 148 18.04 3.81 -11.29
CA GLY A 148 18.09 3.01 -10.06
C GLY A 148 16.76 3.10 -9.30
N ILE A 149 16.29 1.98 -8.77
CA ILE A 149 15.13 1.93 -7.88
C ILE A 149 15.58 1.62 -6.46
N VAL A 150 14.87 2.21 -5.49
CA VAL A 150 15.05 1.89 -4.07
C VAL A 150 13.77 1.24 -3.58
N GLU A 151 13.90 0.07 -2.96
CA GLU A 151 12.79 -0.60 -2.30
C GLU A 151 12.57 0.03 -0.91
N ALA A 152 11.32 0.41 -0.63
CA ALA A 152 10.95 1.31 0.46
C ALA A 152 11.19 0.72 1.85
N VAL A 153 11.25 -0.61 1.97
CA VAL A 153 11.21 -1.32 3.24
C VAL A 153 12.58 -1.87 3.62
N SER A 154 13.18 -2.63 2.70
CA SER A 154 14.51 -3.23 2.82
C SER A 154 15.63 -2.23 2.60
N GLY A 155 15.36 -1.10 1.92
CA GLY A 155 16.40 -0.18 1.46
C GLY A 155 17.26 -0.76 0.33
N ALA A 156 16.84 -1.89 -0.26
CA ALA A 156 17.53 -2.51 -1.37
C ALA A 156 17.60 -1.55 -2.56
N ILE A 157 18.80 -1.41 -3.13
CA ILE A 157 19.04 -0.57 -4.31
C ILE A 157 19.30 -1.50 -5.49
N SER A 158 18.47 -1.41 -6.52
CA SER A 158 18.79 -1.98 -7.83
C SER A 158 19.20 -0.87 -8.77
N LEU A 159 20.37 -1.03 -9.42
CA LEU A 159 20.87 -0.09 -10.44
C LEU A 159 20.15 -0.24 -11.79
N ASP A 160 19.28 -1.25 -11.91
CA ASP A 160 18.39 -1.43 -13.03
C ASP A 160 16.93 -1.51 -12.53
N SER A 161 16.14 -0.52 -12.93
CA SER A 161 14.73 -0.32 -12.56
C SER A 161 13.78 -1.48 -12.88
N GLN A 162 14.24 -2.49 -13.61
CA GLN A 162 13.43 -3.63 -14.04
C GLN A 162 13.43 -4.80 -13.04
N TYR A 163 14.28 -4.74 -12.03
CA TYR A 163 14.49 -5.80 -11.05
C TYR A 163 13.53 -5.61 -9.86
N LEU A 164 13.39 -6.63 -9.01
CA LEU A 164 12.53 -6.70 -7.81
C LEU A 164 11.09 -7.17 -8.02
N SER A 165 10.49 -6.98 -9.20
CA SER A 165 9.10 -7.39 -9.44
C SER A 165 8.89 -8.13 -10.75
N CYS A 166 9.95 -8.73 -11.33
CA CYS A 166 9.82 -9.46 -12.60
C CYS A 166 9.09 -8.66 -13.69
N ARG A 167 9.28 -7.33 -13.71
CA ARG A 167 8.48 -6.36 -14.48
C ARG A 167 6.97 -6.65 -14.38
N GLY A 168 6.39 -6.39 -13.21
CA GLY A 168 4.96 -6.64 -12.98
C GLY A 168 4.60 -8.13 -12.99
N TRP A 169 5.54 -8.99 -12.59
CA TRP A 169 5.39 -10.43 -12.47
C TRP A 169 5.12 -11.11 -13.81
N SER A 170 5.74 -10.63 -14.89
CA SER A 170 5.46 -11.08 -16.27
C SER A 170 6.69 -11.42 -17.11
N ALA A 171 7.89 -10.99 -16.70
CA ALA A 171 9.12 -11.21 -17.44
C ALA A 171 9.96 -12.30 -16.76
N SER A 172 10.32 -13.35 -17.49
CA SER A 172 11.04 -14.53 -16.98
C SER A 172 12.56 -14.36 -16.92
N ASP A 173 13.10 -13.37 -17.63
CA ASP A 173 14.52 -13.09 -17.77
C ASP A 173 15.05 -12.04 -16.78
N LEU A 174 14.22 -11.66 -15.81
CA LEU A 174 14.52 -10.67 -14.77
C LEU A 174 14.64 -11.33 -13.39
N GLU A 175 14.70 -10.50 -12.35
CA GLU A 175 14.66 -10.94 -10.96
C GLU A 175 13.49 -10.31 -10.19
N GLY A 176 12.96 -11.08 -9.25
CA GLY A 176 11.96 -10.68 -8.27
C GLY A 176 12.56 -10.52 -6.88
N MET A 177 11.79 -9.99 -5.94
CA MET A 177 12.17 -9.92 -4.54
C MET A 177 11.61 -11.12 -3.78
N LEU A 178 12.40 -11.65 -2.86
CA LEU A 178 12.02 -12.74 -1.98
C LEU A 178 12.02 -12.29 -0.52
N VAL A 179 11.26 -13.00 0.31
CA VAL A 179 11.38 -12.96 1.77
C VAL A 179 11.77 -14.36 2.27
N SER A 180 12.78 -14.44 3.14
CA SER A 180 13.25 -15.70 3.72
C SER A 180 12.31 -16.21 4.81
N GLU A 181 12.56 -17.44 5.24
CA GLU A 181 11.94 -18.07 6.42
C GLU A 181 12.17 -17.29 7.72
N THR A 182 13.24 -16.49 7.80
CA THR A 182 13.54 -15.62 8.96
C THR A 182 13.01 -14.20 8.79
N GLY A 183 12.30 -13.91 7.70
CA GLY A 183 11.78 -12.58 7.39
C GLY A 183 12.80 -11.61 6.77
N GLN A 184 13.96 -12.12 6.32
CA GLN A 184 14.94 -11.31 5.60
C GLN A 184 14.45 -11.05 4.18
N MET A 185 14.50 -9.78 3.77
CA MET A 185 14.25 -9.37 2.40
C MET A 185 15.48 -9.67 1.52
N LEU A 186 15.30 -10.46 0.47
CA LEU A 186 16.38 -11.00 -0.36
C LEU A 186 16.25 -10.52 -1.81
N ILE A 187 17.39 -10.14 -2.40
CA ILE A 187 17.54 -9.70 -3.80
C ILE A 187 18.84 -10.26 -4.38
N GLY A 188 18.89 -10.49 -5.70
CA GLY A 188 20.14 -10.89 -6.39
C GLY A 188 20.70 -12.25 -5.98
N ILE A 189 19.83 -13.19 -5.60
CA ILE A 189 20.21 -14.57 -5.26
C ILE A 189 19.75 -15.55 -6.35
N ALA A 190 20.33 -16.74 -6.42
CA ALA A 190 20.00 -17.69 -7.49
C ALA A 190 18.49 -18.03 -7.57
N SER A 191 17.79 -18.07 -6.42
CA SER A 191 16.36 -18.33 -6.37
C SER A 191 15.48 -17.12 -6.73
N SER A 192 16.04 -15.91 -6.85
CA SER A 192 15.26 -14.70 -7.17
C SER A 192 15.05 -14.49 -8.67
N GLY A 193 15.57 -15.38 -9.54
CA GLY A 193 15.27 -15.34 -10.97
C GLY A 193 13.79 -15.57 -11.25
N CYS A 194 13.19 -14.80 -12.15
CA CYS A 194 11.74 -14.84 -12.38
C CYS A 194 11.27 -16.12 -13.05
N ASN A 195 12.16 -16.90 -13.66
CA ASN A 195 11.91 -18.26 -14.14
C ASN A 195 12.01 -19.34 -13.04
N GLN A 196 12.23 -18.94 -11.78
CA GLN A 196 12.28 -19.85 -10.63
C GLN A 196 10.89 -19.99 -10.02
N SER A 197 10.60 -21.19 -9.51
CA SER A 197 9.37 -21.46 -8.78
C SER A 197 9.61 -21.34 -7.28
N ASN A 198 9.04 -20.31 -6.65
CA ASN A 198 9.09 -20.10 -5.20
C ASN A 198 7.67 -20.07 -4.62
N ARG A 199 7.53 -20.25 -3.31
CA ARG A 199 6.25 -20.00 -2.64
C ARG A 199 5.88 -18.51 -2.75
N VAL A 200 4.69 -18.11 -2.34
CA VAL A 200 4.23 -16.71 -2.29
C VAL A 200 3.98 -16.33 -0.84
N SER A 201 4.46 -15.16 -0.42
CA SER A 201 4.15 -14.61 0.91
C SER A 201 2.71 -14.10 0.95
N CYS A 202 1.91 -14.54 1.93
CA CYS A 202 0.47 -14.30 1.92
C CYS A 202 -0.01 -13.46 3.11
N CYS A 203 -0.80 -12.42 2.81
CA CYS A 203 -1.32 -11.43 3.75
C CYS A 203 -2.83 -11.26 3.57
N LYS A 204 -3.55 -11.00 4.67
CA LYS A 204 -4.98 -10.61 4.65
C LYS A 204 -5.35 -9.74 5.83
#